data_AF-A0A661MUS0-F1
#
_entry.id   AF-A0A661MUS0-F1
#
_cell.length_a   1.000
_cell.length_b   1.000
_cell.length_c   1.000
_cell.angle_alpha   90.00
_cell.angle_beta   90.00
_cell.angle_gamma   90.00
#
_symmetry.space_group_name_H-M   'P 1'
#
loop_
_entity.id
_entity.type
_entity.pdbx_description
1 polymer ?
#
loop_
_entity_poly.entity_id
_entity_poly.type
_entity_poly.pdbx_seq_one_letter_code
_entity_poly.pdbx_strand_id
1 'polypeptide(L)'
;PEWLPDSVMQAIAAANNLSSTAFFVPGGGERFMVRWFTPTAEAELCGHAAMAAALVVGGVLLTPFTLPTLPLPQQDDALRAVLGSIVPPEALTHDLHAEYGWPEQAEAVAAVYAELPKEEQKQTVVLTARYSQASAINFFGARHGLPRAVSGHMTYYLWGPGEPASTVIAYGFPEATLLRYFGRVVQRGRIDHPLANARERGVPIYVCTDPVQPLGDVWDDFRRYRHASPAASPPTPD
;
A
#
# COMPACT_ATOMS: atom_id res chain seq x y z
N PRO A 1 -8.04 5.84 -42.12
CA PRO A 1 -7.57 4.75 -41.23
C PRO A 1 -6.67 3.85 -42.07
N GLU A 2 -5.44 3.66 -41.64
CA GLU A 2 -4.45 2.88 -42.39
C GLU A 2 -4.55 1.41 -41.93
N TRP A 3 -4.93 0.53 -42.86
CA TRP A 3 -4.99 -0.92 -42.61
C TRP A 3 -3.72 -1.58 -43.15
N LEU A 4 -3.35 -2.71 -42.55
CA LEU A 4 -2.44 -3.65 -43.20
C LEU A 4 -3.06 -4.10 -44.55
N PRO A 5 -2.24 -4.47 -45.55
CA PRO A 5 -2.77 -5.06 -46.77
C PRO A 5 -3.59 -6.32 -46.49
N ASP A 6 -4.67 -6.52 -47.24
CA ASP A 6 -5.58 -7.67 -47.06
C ASP A 6 -4.86 -9.01 -47.13
N SER A 7 -3.84 -9.13 -48.00
CA SER A 7 -2.99 -10.33 -48.10
C SER A 7 -2.21 -10.62 -46.82
N VAL A 8 -1.77 -9.58 -46.10
CA VAL A 8 -1.05 -9.71 -44.83
C VAL A 8 -2.00 -10.12 -43.71
N MET A 9 -3.17 -9.48 -43.62
CA MET A 9 -4.20 -9.85 -42.63
C MET A 9 -4.71 -11.28 -42.86
N GLN A 10 -4.91 -11.68 -44.12
CA GLN A 10 -5.28 -13.05 -44.49
C GLN A 10 -4.17 -14.06 -44.15
N ALA A 11 -2.90 -13.71 -44.39
CA ALA A 11 -1.77 -14.58 -44.03
C ALA A 11 -1.64 -14.77 -42.51
N ILE A 12 -1.82 -13.70 -41.73
CA ILE A 12 -1.82 -13.77 -40.26
C ILE A 12 -3.01 -14.62 -39.78
N ALA A 13 -4.21 -14.44 -40.35
CA ALA A 13 -5.38 -15.22 -39.98
C ALA A 13 -5.20 -16.72 -40.32
N ALA A 14 -4.59 -17.04 -41.46
CA ALA A 14 -4.22 -18.40 -41.83
C ALA A 14 -3.18 -19.00 -40.89
N ALA A 15 -2.16 -18.22 -40.53
CA ALA A 15 -1.10 -18.64 -39.61
C ALA A 15 -1.62 -18.91 -38.19
N ASN A 16 -2.57 -18.10 -37.70
CA ASN A 16 -3.21 -18.33 -36.42
C ASN A 16 -4.05 -19.62 -36.40
N ASN A 17 -4.57 -20.04 -37.56
CA ASN A 17 -5.40 -21.24 -37.73
C ASN A 17 -6.55 -21.36 -36.71
N LEU A 18 -7.14 -20.21 -36.35
CA LEU A 18 -8.32 -20.11 -35.49
C LEU A 18 -9.56 -19.90 -36.35
N SER A 19 -10.76 -20.08 -35.77
CA SER A 19 -12.03 -19.87 -36.47
C SER A 19 -12.18 -18.45 -37.02
N SER A 20 -11.59 -17.45 -36.35
CA SER A 20 -11.51 -16.07 -36.84
C SER A 20 -10.41 -15.28 -36.10
N THR A 21 -9.72 -14.38 -36.82
CA THR A 21 -8.80 -13.37 -36.29
C THR A 21 -9.39 -11.97 -36.55
N ALA A 22 -9.44 -11.13 -35.52
CA ALA A 22 -9.93 -9.76 -35.62
C ALA A 22 -8.77 -8.76 -35.72
N PHE A 23 -8.87 -7.78 -36.63
CA PHE A 23 -7.96 -6.65 -36.75
C PHE A 23 -8.73 -5.37 -36.46
N PHE A 24 -8.11 -4.43 -35.75
CA PHE A 24 -8.75 -3.15 -35.42
C PHE A 24 -7.81 -1.97 -35.65
N VAL A 25 -8.38 -0.84 -36.08
CA VAL A 25 -7.66 0.43 -36.26
C VAL A 25 -8.49 1.59 -35.71
N PRO A 26 -7.87 2.71 -35.27
CA PRO A 26 -8.59 3.91 -34.89
C PRO A 26 -9.42 4.46 -36.07
N GLY A 27 -10.73 4.64 -35.87
CA GLY A 27 -11.68 5.12 -36.89
C GLY A 27 -11.99 6.62 -36.84
N GLY A 28 -11.37 7.35 -35.89
CA GLY A 28 -11.64 8.76 -35.61
C GLY A 28 -12.63 8.96 -34.45
N GLY A 29 -12.33 9.91 -33.56
CA GLY A 29 -13.03 10.06 -32.27
C GLY A 29 -12.79 8.86 -31.35
N GLU A 30 -13.79 8.46 -30.57
CA GLU A 30 -13.73 7.29 -29.66
C GLU A 30 -14.15 5.96 -30.33
N ARG A 31 -14.01 5.84 -31.65
CA ARG A 31 -14.46 4.66 -32.41
C ARG A 31 -13.30 3.86 -32.98
N PHE A 32 -13.43 2.54 -32.90
CA PHE A 32 -12.58 1.59 -33.61
C PHE A 32 -13.33 0.97 -34.78
N MET A 33 -12.64 0.77 -35.89
CA MET A 33 -13.14 -0.08 -36.98
C MET A 33 -12.51 -1.45 -36.83
N VAL A 34 -13.29 -2.51 -37.06
CA VAL A 34 -12.86 -3.90 -36.89
C VAL A 34 -13.16 -4.67 -38.17
N ARG A 35 -12.20 -5.50 -38.61
CA ARG A 35 -12.35 -6.48 -39.70
C ARG A 35 -12.04 -7.88 -39.17
N TRP A 36 -12.67 -8.90 -39.75
CA TRP A 36 -12.51 -10.29 -39.32
C TRP A 36 -12.09 -11.17 -40.48
N PHE A 37 -11.09 -12.02 -40.25
CA PHE A 37 -10.62 -12.97 -41.25
C PHE A 37 -10.71 -14.38 -40.68
N THR A 38 -11.28 -15.31 -41.44
CA THR A 38 -11.06 -16.75 -41.28
C THR A 38 -9.71 -17.13 -41.91
N PRO A 39 -9.20 -18.36 -41.74
CA PRO A 39 -7.98 -18.79 -42.43
C PRO A 39 -8.03 -18.70 -43.95
N THR A 40 -9.23 -18.66 -44.56
CA THR A 40 -9.41 -18.74 -46.02
C THR A 40 -10.05 -17.51 -46.65
N ALA A 41 -10.78 -16.69 -45.90
CA ALA A 41 -11.48 -15.52 -46.43
C ALA A 41 -11.82 -14.49 -45.33
N GLU A 42 -12.08 -13.25 -45.74
CA GLU A 42 -12.70 -12.24 -44.88
C GLU A 42 -14.16 -12.62 -44.55
N ALA A 43 -14.57 -12.39 -43.31
CA ALA A 43 -15.92 -12.64 -42.82
C ALA A 43 -16.61 -11.31 -42.44
N GLU A 44 -17.89 -11.18 -42.78
CA GLU A 44 -18.66 -9.95 -42.54
C GLU A 44 -18.87 -9.66 -41.04
N LEU A 45 -18.98 -10.70 -40.21
CA LEU A 45 -19.05 -10.57 -38.75
C LEU A 45 -18.75 -11.92 -38.07
N CYS A 46 -17.88 -11.93 -37.07
CA CYS A 46 -17.71 -13.09 -36.19
C CYS A 46 -17.91 -12.66 -34.74
N GLY A 47 -19.09 -12.96 -34.17
CA GLY A 47 -19.48 -12.52 -32.83
C GLY A 47 -18.48 -12.91 -31.73
N HIS A 48 -17.92 -14.12 -31.78
CA HIS A 48 -16.93 -14.58 -30.81
C HIS A 48 -15.59 -13.84 -30.92
N ALA A 49 -15.16 -13.49 -32.15
CA ALA A 49 -13.93 -12.72 -32.36
C ALA A 49 -14.12 -11.24 -32.01
N ALA A 50 -15.30 -10.67 -32.26
CA ALA A 50 -15.67 -9.34 -31.78
C ALA A 50 -15.71 -9.29 -30.24
N MET A 51 -16.29 -10.30 -29.59
CA MET A 51 -16.31 -10.43 -28.13
C MET A 51 -14.90 -10.57 -27.55
N ALA A 52 -14.07 -11.43 -28.13
CA ALA A 52 -12.68 -11.60 -27.70
C ALA A 52 -11.88 -10.29 -27.84
N ALA A 53 -12.02 -9.59 -28.98
CA ALA A 53 -11.39 -8.30 -29.18
C ALA A 53 -11.89 -7.26 -28.16
N ALA A 54 -13.19 -7.20 -27.88
CA ALA A 54 -13.75 -6.30 -26.88
C ALA A 54 -13.23 -6.61 -25.46
N LEU A 55 -13.08 -7.88 -25.08
CA LEU A 55 -12.52 -8.29 -23.79
C LEU A 55 -11.05 -7.90 -23.67
N VAL A 56 -10.24 -8.12 -24.71
CA VAL A 56 -8.82 -7.77 -24.69
C VAL A 56 -8.64 -6.26 -24.67
N VAL A 57 -9.31 -5.52 -25.55
CA VAL A 57 -9.22 -4.06 -25.60
C VAL A 57 -9.75 -3.44 -24.31
N GLY A 58 -10.91 -3.89 -23.84
CA GLY A 58 -11.49 -3.44 -22.57
C GLY A 58 -10.57 -3.75 -21.38
N GLY A 59 -10.00 -4.95 -21.32
CA GLY A 59 -9.05 -5.33 -20.27
C GLY A 59 -7.80 -4.45 -20.27
N VAL A 60 -7.19 -4.21 -21.44
CA VAL A 60 -6.03 -3.33 -21.57
C VAL A 60 -6.36 -1.90 -21.15
N LEU A 61 -7.52 -1.37 -21.54
CA LEU A 61 -7.97 -0.03 -21.16
C LEU A 61 -8.26 0.08 -19.66
N LEU A 62 -8.75 -1.00 -19.02
CA LEU A 62 -9.07 -1.03 -17.59
C LEU A 62 -7.86 -1.38 -16.70
N THR A 63 -6.79 -1.90 -17.28
CA THR A 63 -5.57 -2.33 -16.57
C THR A 63 -5.02 -1.24 -15.62
N PRO A 64 -4.78 0.02 -16.04
CA PRO A 64 -4.22 1.04 -15.15
C PRO A 64 -5.14 1.41 -13.97
N PHE A 65 -6.43 1.07 -14.04
CA PHE A 65 -7.41 1.38 -12.99
C PHE A 65 -7.66 0.20 -12.04
N THR A 66 -7.24 -1.01 -12.42
CA THR A 66 -7.52 -2.25 -11.67
C THR A 66 -6.25 -2.93 -11.17
N LEU A 67 -5.10 -2.65 -11.78
CA LEU A 67 -3.81 -3.23 -11.45
C LEU A 67 -2.76 -2.13 -11.22
N PRO A 68 -1.75 -2.35 -10.36
CA PRO A 68 -0.69 -1.38 -10.09
C PRO A 68 0.37 -1.41 -11.20
N THR A 69 -0.02 -1.15 -12.45
CA THR A 69 0.89 -1.16 -13.61
C THR A 69 1.56 0.19 -13.88
N LEU A 70 1.12 1.26 -13.21
CA LEU A 70 1.68 2.61 -13.30
C LEU A 70 2.31 3.03 -11.96
N PRO A 71 3.28 3.96 -11.97
CA PRO A 71 3.69 4.65 -10.75
C PRO A 71 2.47 5.26 -10.04
N LEU A 72 2.39 5.11 -8.72
CA LEU A 72 1.22 5.47 -7.94
C LEU A 72 0.69 6.90 -8.19
N PRO A 73 1.52 7.96 -8.29
CA PRO A 73 1.01 9.30 -8.61
C PRO A 73 0.28 9.37 -9.96
N GLN A 74 0.79 8.65 -10.97
CA GLN A 74 0.17 8.61 -12.30
C GLN A 74 -1.13 7.81 -12.27
N GLN A 75 -1.18 6.76 -11.43
CA GLN A 75 -2.38 5.98 -11.22
C GLN A 75 -3.48 6.79 -10.51
N ASP A 76 -3.12 7.55 -9.47
CA ASP A 76 -4.06 8.44 -8.78
C ASP A 76 -4.61 9.51 -9.72
N ASP A 77 -3.75 10.12 -10.55
CA ASP A 77 -4.17 11.11 -11.54
C ASP A 77 -5.11 10.52 -12.59
N ALA A 78 -4.82 9.31 -13.08
CA ALA A 78 -5.69 8.60 -14.01
C ALA A 78 -7.05 8.29 -13.38
N LEU A 79 -7.06 7.72 -12.16
CA LEU A 79 -8.29 7.44 -11.42
C LEU A 79 -9.08 8.72 -11.14
N ARG A 80 -8.40 9.83 -10.82
CA ARG A 80 -9.05 11.13 -10.56
C ARG A 80 -9.77 11.65 -11.81
N ALA A 81 -9.13 11.53 -12.97
CA ALA A 81 -9.69 11.99 -14.23
C ALA A 81 -10.97 11.22 -14.62
N VAL A 82 -11.04 9.93 -14.29
CA VAL A 82 -12.16 9.05 -14.72
C VAL A 82 -13.24 8.91 -13.66
N LEU A 83 -12.85 8.72 -12.40
CA LEU A 83 -13.74 8.34 -11.30
C LEU A 83 -13.81 9.38 -10.17
N GLY A 84 -13.04 10.47 -10.25
CA GLY A 84 -12.91 11.45 -9.16
C GLY A 84 -14.21 12.15 -8.73
N SER A 85 -15.24 12.15 -9.59
CA SER A 85 -16.58 12.65 -9.25
C SER A 85 -17.45 11.65 -8.49
N ILE A 86 -17.07 10.36 -8.50
CA ILE A 86 -17.79 9.25 -7.86
C ILE A 86 -17.09 8.83 -6.57
N VAL A 87 -15.77 8.70 -6.63
CA VAL A 87 -14.94 8.19 -5.53
C VAL A 87 -13.58 8.90 -5.52
N PRO A 88 -13.07 9.29 -4.35
CA PRO A 88 -11.71 9.80 -4.25
C PRO A 88 -10.71 8.69 -4.65
N PRO A 89 -9.74 8.97 -5.55
CA PRO A 89 -8.74 8.00 -6.01
C PRO A 89 -8.02 7.29 -4.86
N GLU A 90 -7.72 8.03 -3.80
CA GLU A 90 -6.97 7.56 -2.64
C GLU A 90 -7.74 6.49 -1.84
N ALA A 91 -9.07 6.38 -2.03
CA ALA A 91 -9.84 5.28 -1.45
C ALA A 91 -9.68 3.96 -2.24
N LEU A 92 -9.35 4.03 -3.52
CA LEU A 92 -9.09 2.86 -4.37
C LEU A 92 -7.64 2.42 -4.29
N THR A 93 -6.71 3.37 -4.11
CA THR A 93 -5.27 3.11 -4.00
C THR A 93 -4.75 3.11 -2.56
N HIS A 94 -5.64 3.16 -1.56
CA HIS A 94 -5.30 3.22 -0.15
C HIS A 94 -4.25 2.16 0.27
N ASP A 95 -4.43 0.92 -0.17
CA ASP A 95 -3.54 -0.18 0.21
C ASP A 95 -2.15 -0.02 -0.44
N LEU A 96 -2.09 0.51 -1.67
CA LEU A 96 -0.83 0.86 -2.31
C LEU A 96 -0.11 1.95 -1.52
N HIS A 97 -0.80 3.04 -1.16
CA HIS A 97 -0.26 4.11 -0.31
C HIS A 97 0.14 3.65 1.10
N ALA A 98 -0.36 2.50 1.58
CA ALA A 98 -0.03 1.96 2.89
C ALA A 98 1.38 1.36 2.93
N GLU A 99 1.94 0.98 1.78
CA GLU A 99 3.27 0.40 1.64
C GLU A 99 4.36 1.45 1.38
N TYR A 100 3.99 2.63 0.89
CA TYR A 100 4.93 3.73 0.69
C TYR A 100 5.49 4.23 2.01
N GLY A 101 6.80 4.47 2.04
CA GLY A 101 7.52 4.92 3.22
C GLY A 101 8.03 3.80 4.12
N TRP A 102 7.78 2.51 3.83
CA TRP A 102 8.24 1.42 4.70
C TRP A 102 9.77 1.35 4.89
N PRO A 103 10.59 1.50 3.83
CA PRO A 103 12.05 1.59 4.01
C PRO A 103 12.45 2.76 4.91
N GLU A 104 11.87 3.94 4.67
CA GLU A 104 12.12 5.17 5.42
C GLU A 104 11.66 5.05 6.89
N GLN A 105 10.56 4.35 7.15
CA GLN A 105 10.09 4.04 8.50
C GLN A 105 11.13 3.21 9.26
N ALA A 106 11.63 2.14 8.65
CA ALA A 106 12.65 1.28 9.26
C ALA A 106 13.97 2.03 9.45
N GLU A 107 14.38 2.86 8.49
CA GLU A 107 15.59 3.68 8.58
C GLU A 107 15.51 4.73 9.68
N ALA A 108 14.36 5.40 9.84
CA ALA A 108 14.18 6.39 10.90
C ALA A 108 14.17 5.74 12.29
N VAL A 109 13.53 4.59 12.45
CA VAL A 109 13.57 3.83 13.72
C VAL A 109 14.99 3.32 13.98
N ALA A 110 15.70 2.87 12.95
CA ALA A 110 17.11 2.46 13.05
C ALA A 110 18.02 3.61 13.45
N ALA A 111 17.80 4.82 12.94
CA ALA A 111 18.56 6.00 13.34
C ALA A 111 18.39 6.28 14.84
N VAL A 112 17.15 6.28 15.34
CA VAL A 112 16.87 6.46 16.78
C VAL A 112 17.50 5.32 17.62
N TYR A 113 17.41 4.07 17.15
CA TYR A 113 18.03 2.93 17.83
C TYR A 113 19.56 3.02 17.87
N ALA A 114 20.18 3.50 16.80
CA ALA A 114 21.64 3.65 16.70
C ALA A 114 22.19 4.73 17.64
N GLU A 115 21.39 5.74 17.98
CA GLU A 115 21.73 6.78 18.96
C GLU A 115 21.72 6.28 20.42
N LEU A 116 21.03 5.16 20.71
CA LEU A 116 21.00 4.60 22.05
C LEU A 116 22.36 4.01 22.46
N PRO A 117 22.76 4.09 23.74
CA PRO A 117 23.93 3.38 24.24
C PRO A 117 23.88 1.87 23.95
N LYS A 118 25.03 1.25 23.69
CA LYS A 118 25.09 -0.17 23.26
C LYS A 118 24.50 -1.17 24.26
N GLU A 119 24.55 -0.87 25.55
CA GLU A 119 23.90 -1.72 26.56
C GLU A 119 22.37 -1.55 26.58
N GLU A 120 21.87 -0.32 26.34
CA GLU A 120 20.42 -0.08 26.21
C GLU A 120 19.85 -0.71 24.94
N GLN A 121 20.61 -0.73 23.83
CA GLN A 121 20.20 -1.38 22.58
C GLN A 121 19.76 -2.84 22.80
N LYS A 122 20.47 -3.60 23.66
CA LYS A 122 20.14 -5.00 23.98
C LYS A 122 18.86 -5.17 24.80
N GLN A 123 18.45 -4.11 25.51
CA GLN A 123 17.25 -4.09 26.35
C GLN A 123 16.14 -3.21 25.75
N THR A 124 16.18 -3.04 24.42
CA THR A 124 15.22 -2.22 23.69
C THR A 124 14.22 -3.09 22.94
N VAL A 125 12.94 -2.76 23.06
CA VAL A 125 11.89 -3.25 22.18
C VAL A 125 11.33 -2.12 21.33
N VAL A 126 10.96 -2.41 20.09
CA VAL A 126 10.26 -1.47 19.21
C VAL A 126 8.77 -1.75 19.31
N LEU A 127 8.00 -0.80 19.84
CA LEU A 127 6.56 -0.90 20.01
C LEU A 127 5.87 -0.01 18.97
N THR A 128 5.01 -0.57 18.11
CA THR A 128 4.29 0.21 17.09
C THR A 128 2.79 0.28 17.36
N ALA A 129 2.20 1.42 17.01
CA ALA A 129 0.77 1.64 17.18
C ALA A 129 -0.08 0.85 16.17
N ARG A 130 0.50 0.45 15.04
CA ARG A 130 -0.16 -0.31 13.98
C ARG A 130 0.66 -1.51 13.53
N TYR A 131 -0.06 -2.58 13.14
CA TYR A 131 0.54 -3.80 12.58
C TYR A 131 1.31 -3.53 11.27
N SER A 132 0.87 -2.58 10.42
CA SER A 132 1.56 -2.18 9.19
C SER A 132 2.96 -1.64 9.50
N GLN A 133 3.06 -0.77 10.50
CA GLN A 133 4.31 -0.21 11.00
C GLN A 133 5.24 -1.29 11.57
N ALA A 134 4.71 -2.23 12.36
CA ALA A 134 5.51 -3.37 12.85
C ALA A 134 5.99 -4.25 11.68
N SER A 135 5.17 -4.41 10.65
CA SER A 135 5.51 -5.19 9.46
C SER A 135 6.64 -4.50 8.66
N ALA A 136 6.56 -3.19 8.47
CA ALA A 136 7.62 -2.40 7.83
C ALA A 136 8.97 -2.56 8.55
N ILE A 137 8.95 -2.42 9.88
CA ILE A 137 10.17 -2.55 10.70
C ILE A 137 10.68 -3.99 10.69
N ASN A 138 9.82 -4.99 10.78
CA ASN A 138 10.26 -6.38 10.78
C ASN A 138 10.72 -6.87 9.41
N PHE A 139 10.24 -6.28 8.33
CA PHE A 139 10.68 -6.59 6.97
C PHE A 139 11.99 -5.89 6.62
N PHE A 140 12.09 -4.57 6.82
CA PHE A 140 13.25 -3.78 6.42
C PHE A 140 14.28 -3.56 7.53
N GLY A 141 13.91 -3.70 8.80
CA GLY A 141 14.76 -3.35 9.95
C GLY A 141 15.91 -4.33 10.22
N ALA A 142 15.79 -5.59 9.78
CA ALA A 142 16.81 -6.61 10.02
C ALA A 142 18.18 -6.21 9.44
N ARG A 143 18.21 -5.58 8.25
CA ARG A 143 19.45 -5.08 7.62
C ARG A 143 20.10 -3.93 8.40
N HIS A 144 19.36 -3.30 9.31
CA HIS A 144 19.82 -2.22 10.18
C HIS A 144 20.11 -2.70 11.62
N GLY A 145 19.98 -4.00 11.90
CA GLY A 145 20.21 -4.56 13.24
C GLY A 145 19.13 -4.20 14.26
N LEU A 146 17.94 -3.81 13.82
CA LEU A 146 16.82 -3.53 14.71
C LEU A 146 16.31 -4.82 15.38
N PRO A 147 15.88 -4.74 16.66
CA PRO A 147 15.12 -5.83 17.28
C PRO A 147 13.77 -5.99 16.59
N ARG A 148 13.12 -7.15 16.79
CA ARG A 148 11.77 -7.36 16.26
C ARG A 148 10.80 -6.35 16.89
N ALA A 149 10.05 -5.67 16.03
CA ALA A 149 8.95 -4.81 16.44
C ALA A 149 7.75 -5.64 16.89
N VAL A 150 7.05 -5.14 17.90
CA VAL A 150 5.81 -5.69 18.46
C VAL A 150 4.68 -4.67 18.32
N SER A 151 3.44 -5.16 18.25
CA SER A 151 2.27 -4.29 18.15
C SER A 151 1.05 -4.95 18.76
N GLY A 152 0.28 -4.19 19.55
CA GLY A 152 -1.02 -4.63 20.05
C GLY A 152 -2.16 -4.50 19.02
N HIS A 153 -1.87 -4.06 17.79
CA HIS A 153 -2.88 -3.82 16.76
C HIS A 153 -3.23 -5.10 16.00
N MET A 154 -4.53 -5.38 15.86
CA MET A 154 -5.08 -6.56 15.18
C MET A 154 -4.50 -7.87 15.72
N THR A 155 -4.35 -8.88 14.85
CA THR A 155 -3.73 -10.17 15.20
C THR A 155 -2.26 -10.02 15.59
N TYR A 156 -1.64 -8.84 15.39
CA TYR A 156 -0.26 -8.61 15.79
C TYR A 156 -0.02 -8.78 17.29
N TYR A 157 -1.06 -8.48 18.07
CA TYR A 157 -1.09 -8.68 19.52
C TYR A 157 -0.77 -10.12 19.93
N LEU A 158 -1.13 -11.12 19.12
CA LEU A 158 -0.94 -12.54 19.43
C LEU A 158 0.54 -12.96 19.45
N TRP A 159 1.44 -12.18 18.84
CA TRP A 159 2.88 -12.41 18.94
C TRP A 159 3.50 -11.95 20.27
N GLY A 160 2.72 -11.25 21.10
CA GLY A 160 3.13 -10.86 22.45
C GLY A 160 3.99 -9.59 22.51
N PRO A 161 4.39 -9.20 23.75
CA PRO A 161 5.14 -7.97 24.03
C PRO A 161 6.63 -8.05 23.65
N GLY A 162 7.10 -9.21 23.20
CA GLY A 162 8.52 -9.49 22.96
C GLY A 162 9.28 -9.81 24.25
N GLU A 163 10.60 -9.71 24.19
CA GLU A 163 11.48 -9.92 25.35
C GLU A 163 11.33 -8.79 26.38
N PRO A 164 11.54 -9.05 27.67
CA PRO A 164 11.58 -8.01 28.70
C PRO A 164 12.58 -6.90 28.34
N ALA A 165 12.09 -5.66 28.32
CA ALA A 165 12.84 -4.49 27.89
C ALA A 165 12.69 -3.34 28.91
N SER A 166 13.78 -2.62 29.17
CA SER A 166 13.80 -1.43 30.01
C SER A 166 13.63 -0.15 29.17
N THR A 167 13.95 -0.21 27.89
CA THR A 167 13.81 0.87 26.91
C THR A 167 12.82 0.48 25.83
N VAL A 168 11.92 1.39 25.47
CA VAL A 168 10.94 1.18 24.39
C VAL A 168 11.09 2.28 23.34
N ILE A 169 11.34 1.91 22.09
CA ILE A 169 11.17 2.82 20.96
C ILE A 169 9.70 2.72 20.53
N ALA A 170 8.91 3.72 20.87
CA ALA A 170 7.49 3.77 20.55
C ALA A 170 7.24 4.55 19.26
N TYR A 171 6.62 3.91 18.27
CA TYR A 171 6.32 4.49 16.97
C TYR A 171 4.80 4.61 16.74
N GLY A 172 4.34 5.84 16.50
CA GLY A 172 2.95 6.13 16.12
C GLY A 172 1.93 6.23 17.24
N PHE A 173 2.37 6.32 18.49
CA PHE A 173 1.50 6.56 19.63
C PHE A 173 1.36 8.06 19.93
N PRO A 174 0.19 8.52 20.42
CA PRO A 174 0.10 9.82 21.08
C PRO A 174 0.93 9.81 22.37
N GLU A 175 1.70 10.87 22.61
CA GLU A 175 2.53 11.03 23.81
C GLU A 175 1.74 10.83 25.11
N ALA A 176 0.52 11.39 25.19
CA ALA A 176 -0.37 11.24 26.34
C ALA A 176 -0.78 9.78 26.64
N THR A 177 -0.68 8.87 25.65
CA THR A 177 -0.86 7.44 25.88
C THR A 177 0.39 6.84 26.52
N LEU A 178 1.56 7.18 26.00
CA LEU A 178 2.85 6.64 26.48
C LEU A 178 3.15 7.09 27.92
N LEU A 179 2.83 8.33 28.28
CA LEU A 179 3.01 8.87 29.63
C LEU A 179 2.21 8.13 30.72
N ARG A 180 1.26 7.26 30.36
CA ARG A 180 0.55 6.40 31.32
C ARG A 180 1.38 5.18 31.75
N TYR A 181 2.36 4.79 30.94
CA TYR A 181 3.13 3.56 31.10
C TYR A 181 4.61 3.81 31.37
N PHE A 182 5.12 5.00 31.06
CA PHE A 182 6.54 5.34 31.16
C PHE A 182 6.74 6.66 31.91
N GLY A 183 7.69 6.69 32.83
CA GLY A 183 8.08 7.88 33.59
C GLY A 183 8.80 8.92 32.74
N ARG A 184 9.43 8.50 31.63
CA ARG A 184 10.11 9.39 30.69
C ARG A 184 9.75 9.02 29.26
N VAL A 185 9.21 9.99 28.53
CA VAL A 185 8.85 9.88 27.12
C VAL A 185 9.50 11.05 26.40
N VAL A 186 10.37 10.78 25.42
CA VAL A 186 11.05 11.85 24.69
C VAL A 186 10.96 11.60 23.19
N GLN A 187 10.40 12.56 22.46
CA GLN A 187 10.35 12.47 21.00
C GLN A 187 11.78 12.54 20.46
N ARG A 188 12.13 11.60 19.58
CA ARG A 188 13.44 11.52 18.92
C ARG A 188 13.35 11.66 17.40
N GLY A 189 12.17 11.51 16.84
CA GLY A 189 12.00 11.65 15.40
C GLY A 189 10.55 11.74 14.99
N ARG A 190 10.39 11.85 13.68
CA ARG A 190 9.10 11.80 12.99
C ARG A 190 9.35 11.23 11.61
N ILE A 191 8.44 10.38 11.14
CA ILE A 191 8.47 9.84 9.78
C ILE A 191 7.43 10.57 8.95
N ASP A 192 7.82 10.98 7.76
CA ASP A 192 6.92 11.54 6.77
C ASP A 192 7.37 11.09 5.37
N HIS A 193 6.40 10.72 4.55
CA HIS A 193 6.64 10.35 3.16
C HIS A 193 5.48 10.93 2.32
N PRO A 194 5.76 11.68 1.25
CA PRO A 194 4.74 12.45 0.53
C PRO A 194 3.65 11.56 -0.10
N LEU A 195 4.03 10.35 -0.50
CA LEU A 195 3.10 9.36 -1.07
C LEU A 195 2.55 8.38 -0.03
N ALA A 196 2.93 8.48 1.24
CA ALA A 196 2.31 7.63 2.25
C ALA A 196 0.88 8.09 2.54
N ASN A 197 0.06 7.14 2.95
CA ASN A 197 -1.27 7.41 3.49
C ASN A 197 -1.23 8.53 4.54
N ALA A 198 -2.28 9.37 4.57
CA ALA A 198 -2.33 10.52 5.49
C ALA A 198 -2.15 10.15 6.97
N ARG A 199 -2.52 8.92 7.35
CA ARG A 199 -2.36 8.38 8.70
C ARG A 199 -0.92 8.00 9.05
N GLU A 200 -0.07 7.79 8.04
CA GLU A 200 1.34 7.41 8.17
C GLU A 200 2.28 8.60 7.92
N ARG A 201 1.71 9.80 7.69
CA ARG A 201 2.46 11.05 7.55
C ARG A 201 2.62 11.78 8.87
N GLY A 202 3.83 12.31 9.10
CA GLY A 202 4.17 13.05 10.30
C GLY A 202 4.07 12.24 11.60
N VAL A 203 4.29 10.92 11.53
CA VAL A 203 4.08 10.00 12.66
C VAL A 203 5.29 10.04 13.60
N PRO A 204 5.11 10.29 14.91
CA PRO A 204 6.21 10.49 15.84
C PRO A 204 6.89 9.18 16.26
N ILE A 205 8.18 9.30 16.56
CA ILE A 205 9.00 8.26 17.22
C ILE A 205 9.43 8.80 18.59
N TYR A 206 9.15 8.04 19.63
CA TYR A 206 9.54 8.33 21.00
C TYR A 206 10.52 7.28 21.51
N VAL A 207 11.44 7.72 22.36
CA VAL A 207 12.17 6.82 23.27
C VAL A 207 11.54 6.94 24.64
N CYS A 208 11.10 5.81 25.17
CA CYS A 208 10.40 5.68 26.43
C CYS A 208 11.27 4.87 27.40
N THR A 209 11.49 5.40 28.60
CA THR A 209 12.23 4.76 29.68
C THR A 209 11.45 4.87 30.99
N ASP A 210 11.95 4.21 32.04
CA ASP A 210 11.34 4.18 33.37
C ASP A 210 9.91 3.59 33.32
N PRO A 211 9.75 2.34 32.86
CA PRO A 211 8.44 1.70 32.79
C PRO A 211 7.81 1.61 34.18
N VAL A 212 6.55 2.05 34.30
CA VAL A 212 5.77 1.97 35.55
C VAL A 212 5.55 0.51 35.95
N GLN A 213 5.32 -0.35 34.96
CA GLN A 213 5.23 -1.81 35.06
C GLN A 213 5.92 -2.42 33.84
N PRO A 214 6.45 -3.66 33.93
CA PRO A 214 6.96 -4.39 32.77
C PRO A 214 5.96 -4.39 31.62
N LEU A 215 6.44 -4.19 30.38
CA LEU A 215 5.56 -4.10 29.20
C LEU A 215 4.64 -5.33 29.04
N GLY A 216 5.13 -6.51 29.43
CA GLY A 216 4.33 -7.74 29.39
C GLY A 216 3.14 -7.74 30.34
N ASP A 217 3.25 -7.07 31.49
CA ASP A 217 2.18 -7.01 32.50
C ASP A 217 1.06 -6.07 32.07
N VAL A 218 1.38 -5.08 31.22
CA VAL A 218 0.42 -4.11 30.66
C VAL A 218 0.08 -4.40 29.20
N TRP A 219 0.45 -5.56 28.66
CA TRP A 219 0.30 -5.86 27.22
C TRP A 219 -1.16 -5.82 26.74
N ASP A 220 -2.09 -6.24 27.60
CA ASP A 220 -3.52 -6.25 27.29
C ASP A 220 -4.11 -4.86 27.04
N ASP A 221 -3.52 -3.80 27.62
CA ASP A 221 -3.94 -2.42 27.39
C ASP A 221 -3.62 -1.94 25.96
N PHE A 222 -2.61 -2.54 25.34
CA PHE A 222 -2.21 -2.24 23.96
C PHE A 222 -3.07 -2.97 22.94
N ARG A 223 -3.88 -3.95 23.35
CA ARG A 223 -4.73 -4.76 22.45
C ARG A 223 -5.81 -3.92 21.77
N ARG A 224 -5.75 -3.81 20.44
CA ARG A 224 -6.68 -3.00 19.63
C ARG A 224 -7.03 -3.69 18.31
N TYR A 225 -8.29 -4.11 18.17
CA TYR A 225 -8.83 -4.74 16.95
C TYR A 225 -9.53 -3.76 15.99
N ARG A 226 -9.44 -2.45 16.24
CA ARG A 226 -10.04 -1.44 15.36
C ARG A 226 -8.95 -0.68 14.62
N HIS A 227 -9.14 -0.50 13.31
CA HIS A 227 -8.44 0.56 12.59
C HIS A 227 -8.87 1.88 13.24
N ALA A 228 -7.98 2.55 13.95
CA ALA A 228 -8.33 3.79 14.65
C ALA A 228 -9.05 4.76 13.69
N SER A 229 -10.29 5.15 14.04
CA SER A 229 -10.93 6.31 13.43
C SER A 229 -10.04 7.54 13.65
N PRO A 230 -9.99 8.49 12.71
CA PRO A 230 -9.43 9.80 13.04
C PRO A 230 -10.20 10.33 14.25
N ALA A 231 -9.48 10.97 15.17
CA ALA A 231 -10.00 11.52 16.41
C ALA A 231 -11.46 11.97 16.25
N ALA A 232 -12.37 11.39 17.03
CA ALA A 232 -13.64 12.05 17.25
C ALA A 232 -13.30 13.46 17.73
N SER A 233 -13.73 14.47 16.98
CA SER A 233 -13.70 15.85 17.46
C SER A 233 -14.24 15.87 18.89
N PRO A 234 -13.64 16.63 19.82
CA PRO A 234 -14.20 16.75 21.15
C PRO A 234 -15.67 17.20 21.02
N PRO A 235 -16.60 16.66 21.82
CA PRO A 235 -17.98 17.13 21.79
C PRO A 235 -17.97 18.63 22.03
N THR A 236 -18.64 19.38 21.15
CA THR A 236 -18.93 20.80 21.36
C THR A 236 -19.65 20.93 22.69
N PRO A 237 -19.22 21.84 23.59
CA PRO A 237 -19.99 22.13 24.77
C PRO A 237 -21.29 22.82 24.36
N ASP A 238 -22.41 22.19 24.67
CA ASP A 238 -23.71 22.86 24.82
C ASP A 238 -23.71 23.72 26.09
#